data_AF-A0A3R7E0A4-F1
#
_entry.id   AF-A0A3R7E0A4-F1
#
_cell.length_a   1.000
_cell.length_b   1.000
_cell.length_c   1.000
_cell.angle_alpha   90.00
_cell.angle_beta   90.00
_cell.angle_gamma   90.00
#
_symmetry.space_group_name_H-M   'P 1'
#
loop_
_entity.id
_entity.type
_entity.pdbx_description
1 polymer ?
#
loop_
_entity_poly.entity_id
_entity_poly.type
_entity_poly.pdbx_seq_one_letter_code
_entity_poly.pdbx_strand_id
1 'polypeptide(L)'
;MGSSTSGDPPIDTGTDFEELSARLRTQSDNAPGSDTERVTIRSLEDISADSLSTLLEAEESEGTAPGELAFVISRANAELLLERDFDLDDVDELEDVLGCAVQIEDEMPDDTVLVLDPNAVDGEEIVDPDAIACGIVGTDH
;
A
#
# COMPACT_ATOMS: atom_id res chain seq x y z
N MET A 1 9.75 32.90 7.15
CA MET A 1 8.98 31.91 6.37
C MET A 1 9.54 30.57 6.80
N GLY A 2 8.73 29.80 7.53
CA GLY A 2 9.16 28.63 8.29
C GLY A 2 9.60 27.50 7.36
N SER A 3 10.59 26.76 7.82
CA SER A 3 11.21 25.62 7.17
C SER A 3 10.18 24.61 6.66
N SER A 4 10.32 24.21 5.40
CA SER A 4 9.80 22.94 4.91
C SER A 4 10.50 21.83 5.70
N THR A 5 9.74 21.00 6.41
CA THR A 5 10.08 19.61 6.64
C THR A 5 8.82 18.83 6.32
N SER A 6 8.68 18.49 5.04
CA SER A 6 7.99 17.26 4.65
C SER A 6 8.71 16.10 5.36
N GLY A 7 7.99 15.04 5.73
CA GLY A 7 8.61 13.84 6.29
C GLY A 7 8.06 13.41 7.65
N ASP A 8 6.80 13.71 7.95
CA ASP A 8 6.07 12.76 8.78
C ASP A 8 5.67 11.61 7.84
N PRO A 9 6.05 10.36 8.13
CA PRO A 9 5.59 9.23 7.36
C PRO A 9 4.06 9.24 7.36
N PRO A 10 3.39 8.97 6.23
CA PRO A 10 1.94 9.07 6.16
C PRO A 10 1.29 8.17 7.23
N ILE A 11 1.92 7.03 7.52
CA ILE A 11 1.50 6.09 8.56
C ILE A 11 2.53 6.07 9.69
N ASP A 12 2.06 5.93 10.93
CA ASP A 12 2.91 5.86 12.11
C ASP A 12 3.95 4.73 11.95
N THR A 13 5.24 5.08 12.01
CA THR A 13 6.36 4.12 11.91
C THR A 13 6.44 3.14 13.09
N GLY A 14 5.62 3.30 14.12
CA GLY A 14 5.41 2.29 15.16
C GLY A 14 4.41 1.20 14.77
N THR A 15 3.82 1.28 13.58
CA THR A 15 2.93 0.27 13.00
C THR A 15 3.72 -0.97 12.60
N ASP A 16 3.31 -2.12 13.12
CA ASP A 16 3.93 -3.40 12.78
C ASP A 16 3.31 -3.93 11.47
N PHE A 17 3.88 -3.52 10.34
CA PHE A 17 3.33 -3.85 9.01
C PHE A 17 3.43 -5.36 8.70
N GLU A 18 4.39 -6.08 9.28
CA GLU A 18 4.46 -7.54 9.20
C GLU A 18 3.19 -8.16 9.82
N GLU A 19 2.86 -7.79 11.06
CA GLU A 19 1.65 -8.29 11.72
C GLU A 19 0.37 -7.79 11.06
N LEU A 20 0.32 -6.53 10.62
CA LEU A 20 -0.81 -5.96 9.90
C LEU A 20 -1.08 -6.73 8.60
N SER A 21 -0.07 -6.93 7.75
CA SER A 21 -0.22 -7.68 6.49
C SER A 21 -0.66 -9.14 6.73
N ALA A 22 -0.13 -9.80 7.76
CA ALA A 22 -0.55 -11.14 8.17
C ALA A 22 -2.02 -11.17 8.65
N ARG A 23 -2.45 -10.13 9.37
CA ARG A 23 -3.84 -9.98 9.83
C ARG A 23 -4.81 -9.72 8.69
N LEU A 24 -4.45 -8.84 7.75
CA LEU A 24 -5.22 -8.54 6.54
C LEU A 24 -5.41 -9.81 5.70
N ARG A 25 -4.34 -10.58 5.46
CA ARG A 25 -4.42 -11.87 4.78
C ARG A 25 -5.33 -12.86 5.50
N THR A 26 -5.23 -12.95 6.83
CA THR A 26 -6.04 -13.85 7.64
C THR A 26 -7.53 -13.49 7.61
N GLN A 27 -7.88 -12.19 7.66
CA GLN A 27 -9.26 -11.72 7.56
C GLN A 27 -9.87 -12.02 6.20
N SER A 28 -9.08 -11.92 5.12
CA SER A 28 -9.54 -12.26 3.77
C SER A 28 -9.78 -13.76 3.59
N ASP A 29 -8.87 -14.62 4.10
CA ASP A 29 -8.96 -16.08 3.94
C ASP A 29 -10.13 -16.73 4.71
N ASN A 30 -10.60 -16.12 5.81
CA ASN A 30 -11.49 -16.80 6.77
C ASN A 30 -13.02 -16.65 6.54
N ALA A 31 -13.53 -16.02 5.47
CA ALA A 31 -14.97 -15.75 5.36
C ALA A 31 -15.64 -16.21 4.04
N PRO A 32 -16.20 -17.44 3.98
CA PRO A 32 -17.19 -17.79 2.98
C PRO A 32 -18.54 -17.08 3.30
N GLY A 33 -18.75 -15.90 2.73
CA GLY A 33 -20.08 -15.39 2.41
C GLY A 33 -20.89 -14.70 3.51
N SER A 34 -20.33 -13.77 4.28
CA SER A 34 -21.15 -12.85 5.08
C SER A 34 -20.58 -11.42 5.11
N ASP A 35 -21.50 -10.49 5.30
CA ASP A 35 -21.52 -9.03 5.17
C ASP A 35 -20.56 -8.25 6.11
N THR A 36 -19.38 -8.78 6.40
CA THR A 36 -18.35 -8.05 7.18
C THR A 36 -17.50 -7.21 6.23
N GLU A 37 -17.28 -5.93 6.58
CA GLU A 37 -16.32 -5.04 5.92
C GLU A 37 -15.00 -5.78 5.64
N ARG A 38 -14.50 -5.72 4.40
CA ARG A 38 -13.38 -6.54 3.92
C ARG A 38 -12.26 -5.66 3.40
N VAL A 39 -11.05 -6.17 3.58
CA VAL A 39 -9.85 -5.68 2.92
C VAL A 39 -9.87 -6.12 1.45
N THR A 40 -9.58 -5.19 0.56
CA THR A 40 -9.53 -5.46 -0.88
C THR A 40 -8.21 -6.16 -1.24
N ILE A 41 -8.23 -7.46 -1.50
CA ILE A 41 -7.04 -8.20 -1.98
C ILE A 41 -7.04 -8.33 -3.50
N ARG A 42 -5.95 -7.89 -4.14
CA ARG A 42 -5.72 -7.99 -5.58
C ARG A 42 -4.40 -8.70 -5.84
N SER A 43 -4.39 -9.60 -6.81
CA SER A 43 -3.13 -10.18 -7.30
C SER A 43 -2.57 -9.28 -8.40
N LEU A 44 -1.32 -8.87 -8.24
CA LEU A 44 -0.56 -8.10 -9.22
C LEU A 44 0.37 -9.05 -9.98
N GLU A 45 0.46 -8.87 -11.29
CA GLU A 45 1.32 -9.70 -12.16
C GLU A 45 2.80 -9.34 -11.98
N ASP A 46 3.09 -8.05 -11.73
CA ASP A 46 4.41 -7.53 -11.40
C ASP A 46 4.26 -6.24 -10.58
N ILE A 47 5.34 -5.74 -9.98
CA ILE A 47 5.35 -4.45 -9.30
C ILE A 47 5.86 -3.37 -10.27
N SER A 48 4.97 -2.46 -10.67
CA SER A 48 5.28 -1.36 -11.58
C SER A 48 4.31 -0.20 -11.35
N ALA A 49 4.67 1.01 -11.76
CA ALA A 49 3.82 2.19 -11.56
C ALA A 49 2.42 1.98 -12.14
N ASP A 50 2.32 1.35 -13.31
CA ASP A 50 1.05 1.02 -13.99
C ASP A 50 0.17 0.01 -13.21
N SER A 51 0.81 -0.95 -12.53
CA SER A 51 0.09 -1.92 -11.68
C SER A 51 -0.40 -1.29 -10.38
N LEU A 52 0.41 -0.40 -9.79
CA LEU A 52 0.04 0.36 -8.60
C LEU A 52 -1.06 1.38 -8.91
N SER A 53 -0.98 2.09 -10.04
CA SER A 53 -2.04 3.02 -10.47
C SER A 53 -3.34 2.27 -10.75
N THR A 54 -3.28 1.10 -11.40
CA THR A 54 -4.46 0.25 -11.60
C THR A 54 -5.08 -0.22 -10.28
N LEU A 55 -4.24 -0.51 -9.27
CA LEU A 55 -4.69 -0.89 -7.93
C LEU A 55 -5.39 0.30 -7.24
N LEU A 56 -4.80 1.49 -7.32
CA LEU A 56 -5.34 2.74 -6.79
C LEU A 56 -6.67 3.12 -7.46
N GLU A 57 -6.76 3.07 -8.80
CA GLU A 57 -7.99 3.36 -9.54
C GLU A 57 -9.13 2.40 -9.16
N ALA A 58 -8.80 1.15 -8.79
CA ALA A 58 -9.78 0.20 -8.30
C ALA A 58 -10.29 0.58 -6.89
N GLU A 59 -9.41 1.06 -6.01
CA GLU A 59 -9.72 1.61 -4.68
C GLU A 59 -10.54 2.91 -4.75
N GLU A 60 -10.21 3.82 -5.68
CA GLU A 60 -11.00 5.04 -5.92
C GLU A 60 -12.45 4.74 -6.28
N SER A 61 -12.70 3.59 -6.91
CA SER A 61 -14.06 3.16 -7.23
C SER A 61 -14.84 2.66 -6.00
N GLU A 62 -14.17 2.34 -4.89
CA GLU A 62 -14.76 1.72 -3.69
C GLU A 62 -14.99 2.71 -2.53
N GLY A 63 -14.27 3.84 -2.43
CA GLY A 63 -14.70 4.90 -1.51
C GLY A 63 -13.72 6.02 -1.12
N THR A 64 -12.42 5.88 -1.39
CA THR A 64 -11.38 6.79 -0.87
C THR A 64 -10.71 7.59 -1.98
N ALA A 65 -10.42 8.88 -1.73
CA ALA A 65 -9.70 9.70 -2.69
C ALA A 65 -8.20 9.34 -2.69
N PRO A 66 -7.54 9.32 -3.85
CA PRO A 66 -6.20 8.79 -3.99
C PRO A 66 -5.15 9.61 -3.23
N GLY A 67 -5.36 10.93 -3.12
CA GLY A 67 -4.45 11.83 -2.40
C GLY A 67 -4.53 11.73 -0.87
N GLU A 68 -5.46 10.93 -0.34
CA GLU A 68 -5.57 10.63 1.09
C GLU A 68 -4.96 9.25 1.42
N LEU A 69 -4.73 8.41 0.40
CA LEU A 69 -4.13 7.08 0.53
C LEU A 69 -2.61 7.14 0.61
N ALA A 70 -2.04 6.15 1.28
CA ALA A 70 -0.62 5.89 1.36
C ALA A 70 -0.30 4.47 0.90
N PHE A 71 0.68 4.35 0.00
CA PHE A 71 1.28 3.07 -0.36
C PHE A 71 2.34 2.70 0.65
N VAL A 72 2.33 1.45 1.09
CA VAL A 72 3.39 0.87 1.91
C VAL A 72 3.96 -0.33 1.18
N ILE A 73 5.25 -0.26 0.87
CA ILE A 73 5.98 -1.30 0.13
C ILE A 73 7.28 -1.67 0.83
N SER A 74 7.74 -2.89 0.60
CA SER A 74 9.07 -3.29 1.07
C SER A 74 10.17 -2.51 0.37
N ARG A 75 11.34 -2.42 1.02
CA ARG A 75 12.52 -1.83 0.39
C ARG A 75 12.88 -2.53 -0.93
N ALA A 76 12.82 -3.86 -0.95
CA ALA A 76 13.11 -4.63 -2.16
C ALA A 76 12.13 -4.29 -3.28
N ASN A 77 10.86 -4.08 -2.94
CA ASN A 77 9.83 -3.67 -3.89
C ASN A 77 10.08 -2.28 -4.48
N ALA A 78 10.49 -1.31 -3.66
CA ALA A 78 10.88 0.01 -4.14
C ALA A 78 12.10 -0.07 -5.08
N GLU A 79 13.13 -0.84 -4.70
CA GLU A 79 14.31 -1.05 -5.54
C GLU A 79 13.96 -1.73 -6.86
N LEU A 80 13.12 -2.77 -6.84
CA LEU A 80 12.64 -3.46 -8.05
C LEU A 80 11.86 -2.53 -8.97
N LEU A 81 11.02 -1.65 -8.41
CA LEU A 81 10.26 -0.64 -9.16
C LEU A 81 11.19 0.30 -9.92
N LEU A 82 12.21 0.84 -9.23
CA LEU A 82 13.19 1.74 -9.83
C LEU A 82 14.12 1.04 -10.83
N GLU A 83 14.39 -0.26 -10.63
CA GLU A 83 15.18 -1.04 -11.59
C GLU A 83 14.39 -1.42 -12.85
N ARG A 84 13.07 -1.65 -12.73
CA ARG A 84 12.22 -2.08 -13.85
C ARG A 84 11.59 -0.94 -14.62
N ASP A 85 11.20 0.13 -13.93
CA ASP A 85 10.49 1.26 -14.49
C ASP A 85 11.49 2.36 -14.85
N PHE A 86 11.73 2.56 -16.14
CA PHE A 86 12.72 3.53 -16.63
C PHE A 86 12.25 4.98 -16.48
N ASP A 87 10.97 5.19 -16.16
CA ASP A 87 10.36 6.50 -15.97
C ASP A 87 10.43 6.97 -14.50
N LEU A 88 11.00 6.17 -13.59
CA LEU A 88 11.17 6.50 -12.17
C LEU A 88 12.65 6.52 -11.78
N ASP A 89 13.18 7.68 -11.41
CA ASP A 89 14.52 7.81 -10.84
C ASP A 89 14.55 7.56 -9.32
N ASP A 90 13.50 7.95 -8.59
CA ASP A 90 13.38 7.83 -7.13
C ASP A 90 11.91 7.68 -6.68
N VAL A 91 11.69 7.38 -5.39
CA VAL A 91 10.35 7.21 -4.80
C VAL A 91 9.51 8.49 -4.85
N ASP A 92 10.13 9.67 -4.69
CA ASP A 92 9.42 10.95 -4.85
C ASP A 92 8.76 11.09 -6.24
N GLU A 93 9.35 10.51 -7.28
CA GLU A 93 8.79 10.53 -8.64
C GLU A 93 7.62 9.56 -8.79
N LEU A 94 7.69 8.41 -8.11
CA LEU A 94 6.58 7.47 -8.01
C LEU A 94 5.37 8.11 -7.30
N GLU A 95 5.61 8.87 -6.24
CA GLU A 95 4.57 9.64 -5.54
C GLU A 95 3.89 10.65 -6.47
N ASP A 96 4.65 11.35 -7.32
CA ASP A 96 4.10 12.31 -8.29
C ASP A 96 3.27 11.61 -9.37
N VAL A 97 3.72 10.43 -9.84
CA VAL A 97 3.00 9.62 -10.84
C VAL A 97 1.70 9.05 -10.28
N LEU A 98 1.73 8.50 -9.06
CA LEU A 98 0.55 7.92 -8.42
C LEU A 98 -0.36 9.00 -7.83
N GLY A 99 0.16 10.20 -7.53
CA GLY A 99 -0.56 11.26 -6.84
C GLY A 99 -0.89 10.95 -5.37
N CYS A 100 -0.14 10.02 -4.76
CA CYS A 100 -0.33 9.55 -3.38
C CYS A 100 1.02 9.36 -2.69
N ALA A 101 1.00 9.30 -1.36
CA ALA A 101 2.24 9.14 -0.59
C ALA A 101 2.75 7.70 -0.67
N VAL A 102 4.07 7.51 -0.76
CA VAL A 102 4.71 6.19 -0.77
C VAL A 102 5.67 6.07 0.39
N GLN A 103 5.44 5.05 1.22
CA GLN A 103 6.23 4.70 2.38
C GLN A 103 6.97 3.37 2.16
N ILE A 104 8.25 3.36 2.49
CA ILE A 104 9.13 2.21 2.32
C ILE A 104 9.43 1.61 3.70
N GLU A 105 9.01 0.37 3.91
CA GLU A 105 9.16 -0.32 5.19
C GLU A 105 9.94 -1.62 5.00
N ASP A 106 11.08 -1.78 5.69
CA ASP A 106 11.92 -2.99 5.58
C ASP A 106 11.23 -4.24 6.19
N GLU A 107 10.23 -4.05 7.04
CA GLU A 107 9.46 -5.11 7.70
C GLU A 107 8.36 -5.69 6.80
N MET A 108 8.07 -5.02 5.67
CA MET A 108 7.05 -5.46 4.73
C MET A 108 7.49 -6.68 3.91
N PRO A 109 6.59 -7.63 3.63
CA PRO A 109 6.88 -8.73 2.72
C PRO A 109 7.12 -8.24 1.29
N ASP A 110 8.13 -8.78 0.62
CA ASP A 110 8.45 -8.42 -0.78
C ASP A 110 7.35 -8.86 -1.76
N ASP A 111 6.56 -9.88 -1.44
CA ASP A 111 5.42 -10.29 -2.25
C ASP A 111 4.13 -9.49 -1.94
N THR A 112 4.23 -8.43 -1.13
CA THR A 112 3.06 -7.67 -0.67
C THR A 112 3.25 -6.15 -0.83
N VAL A 113 2.18 -5.51 -1.27
CA VAL A 113 2.01 -4.06 -1.38
C VAL A 113 0.74 -3.73 -0.60
N LEU A 114 0.78 -2.71 0.24
CA LEU A 114 -0.39 -2.21 0.94
C LEU A 114 -0.73 -0.81 0.44
N VAL A 115 -2.03 -0.53 0.36
CA VAL A 115 -2.58 0.80 0.09
C VAL A 115 -3.63 1.03 1.15
N LEU A 116 -3.50 2.08 1.93
CA LEU A 116 -4.49 2.40 2.93
C LEU A 116 -4.52 3.87 3.28
N ASP A 117 -5.66 4.31 3.80
CA ASP A 117 -5.75 5.61 4.44
C ASP A 117 -5.01 5.54 5.81
N PRO A 118 -4.17 6.53 6.15
CA PRO A 118 -3.45 6.55 7.42
C PRO A 118 -4.38 6.65 8.65
N ASN A 119 -5.64 7.07 8.48
CA ASN A 119 -6.65 7.06 9.52
C ASN A 119 -7.44 5.74 9.57
N ALA A 120 -7.25 4.84 8.60
CA ALA A 120 -7.85 3.51 8.59
C ALA A 120 -7.14 2.53 9.53
N VAL A 121 -5.96 2.90 10.04
CA VAL A 121 -5.18 2.12 11.00
C VAL A 121 -4.73 2.97 12.18
N ASP A 122 -4.72 2.38 13.37
CA ASP A 122 -4.14 2.98 14.59
C ASP A 122 -3.08 2.00 15.12
N GLY A 123 -1.84 2.18 14.65
CA GLY A 123 -0.76 1.22 14.89
C GLY A 123 -1.07 -0.14 14.25
N GLU A 124 -1.35 -1.15 15.06
CA GLU A 124 -1.70 -2.51 14.61
C GLU A 124 -3.23 -2.74 14.45
N GLU A 125 -4.06 -1.80 14.92
CA GLU A 125 -5.51 -1.94 14.89
C GLU A 125 -6.08 -1.42 13.57
N ILE A 126 -6.85 -2.28 12.89
CA ILE A 126 -7.60 -1.92 11.69
C ILE A 126 -8.87 -1.21 12.12
N VAL A 127 -8.92 0.10 11.90
CA VAL A 127 -10.08 0.95 12.20
C VAL A 127 -11.12 0.82 11.09
N ASP A 128 -10.68 0.87 9.83
CA ASP A 128 -11.56 0.83 8.66
C ASP A 128 -10.97 -0.09 7.57
N PRO A 129 -11.39 -1.36 7.50
CA PRO A 129 -10.83 -2.32 6.55
C PRO A 129 -11.24 -2.05 5.10
N ASP A 130 -12.30 -1.27 4.86
CA ASP A 130 -12.79 -0.93 3.52
C ASP A 130 -11.86 0.09 2.84
N ALA A 131 -11.21 0.94 3.64
CA ALA A 131 -10.16 1.87 3.21
C ALA A 131 -8.75 1.24 3.21
N ILE A 132 -8.67 -0.10 3.10
CA ILE A 132 -7.41 -0.85 3.02
C ILE A 132 -7.47 -1.81 1.83
N ALA A 133 -6.50 -1.68 0.95
CA ALA A 133 -6.22 -2.60 -0.13
C ALA A 133 -4.84 -3.25 0.01
N CYS A 134 -4.76 -4.51 -0.43
CA CYS A 134 -3.57 -5.34 -0.36
C CYS A 134 -3.31 -5.93 -1.75
N GLY A 135 -2.23 -5.48 -2.39
CA GLY A 135 -1.69 -6.03 -3.62
C GLY A 135 -0.73 -7.18 -3.32
N ILE A 136 -1.01 -8.38 -3.80
CA ILE A 136 -0.09 -9.52 -3.72
C ILE A 136 0.66 -9.60 -5.05
N VAL A 137 1.96 -9.34 -5.02
CA VAL A 137 2.82 -9.44 -6.20
C VAL A 137 3.15 -10.90 -6.41
N GLY A 138 2.65 -11.48 -7.50
CA GLY A 138 2.96 -12.85 -7.86
C GLY A 138 4.41 -12.93 -8.34
N THR A 139 5.32 -13.43 -7.51
CA THR A 139 6.65 -13.79 -7.98
C THR A 139 6.50 -15.00 -8.93
N ASP A 140 6.46 -14.74 -10.25
CA ASP A 140 6.62 -15.79 -11.25
C ASP A 140 7.99 -16.44 -11.03
N HIS A 141 7.98 -17.74 -10.74
CA HIS A 141 9.16 -18.56 -10.47
C HIS A 141 9.79 -19.11 -11.75
#